data_AF-A0A350H294-F1
#
_entry.id   AF-A0A350H294-F1
#
_cell.length_a   1.000
_cell.length_b   1.000
_cell.length_c   1.000
_cell.angle_alpha   90.00
_cell.angle_beta   90.00
_cell.angle_gamma   90.00
#
_symmetry.space_group_name_H-M   'P 1'
#
loop_
_entity.id
_entity.type
_entity.pdbx_description
1 polymer ?
#
loop_
_entity_poly.entity_id
_entity_poly.type
_entity_poly.pdbx_seq_one_letter_code
_entity_poly.pdbx_strand_id
1 'polypeptide(L)'
;FFDYANLKRPILFYMYDLEEYKDEVRDFYFDIEKLPGPIYRTEEEVYKGLVDIENVSEEYQEKYEAFAKEFCDIDDGNASKRFVDVVFKNEQA
;
A
#
# COMPACT_ATOMS: atom_id res chain seq x y z
N PHE A 1 4.59 0.40 -0.95
CA PHE A 1 3.40 0.97 -0.26
C PHE A 1 2.76 -0.04 0.68
N PHE A 2 2.77 -1.35 0.38
CA PHE A 2 2.34 -2.43 1.30
C PHE A 2 2.82 -2.24 2.76
N ASP A 3 4.14 -2.10 3.00
CA ASP A 3 4.66 -1.94 4.36
C ASP A 3 4.17 -0.66 5.06
N TYR A 4 4.04 0.42 4.30
CA TYR A 4 3.57 1.71 4.83
C TYR A 4 2.09 1.65 5.23
N ALA A 5 1.30 0.79 4.58
CA ALA A 5 -0.12 0.65 4.86
C ALA A 5 -0.42 0.15 6.29
N ASN A 6 0.56 -0.52 6.93
CA ASN A 6 0.50 -0.85 8.35
C ASN A 6 0.27 0.38 9.26
N LEU A 7 0.70 1.57 8.82
CA LEU A 7 0.51 2.82 9.58
C LEU A 7 -0.90 3.40 9.49
N LYS A 8 -1.75 2.89 8.58
CA LYS A 8 -3.11 3.41 8.33
C LYS A 8 -3.11 4.92 8.02
N ARG A 9 -2.17 5.34 7.18
CA ARG A 9 -2.01 6.72 6.71
C ARG A 9 -2.27 6.81 5.21
N PRO A 10 -2.86 7.91 4.71
CA PRO A 10 -3.16 8.09 3.29
C PRO A 10 -1.92 7.96 2.41
N ILE A 11 -2.13 7.46 1.20
CA ILE A 11 -1.09 7.22 0.19
C ILE A 11 -1.55 7.88 -1.12
N LEU A 12 -0.71 8.71 -1.73
CA LEU A 12 -0.96 9.31 -3.04
C LEU A 12 0.00 8.64 -4.04
N PHE A 13 -0.52 8.07 -5.11
CA PHE A 13 0.28 7.37 -6.11
C PHE A 13 0.57 8.28 -7.29
N TYR A 14 1.77 8.85 -7.36
CA TYR A 14 2.20 9.61 -8.54
C TYR A 14 2.76 8.65 -9.60
N MET A 15 1.95 8.34 -10.61
CA MET A 15 2.25 7.40 -11.69
C MET A 15 2.10 8.10 -13.04
N TYR A 16 3.01 9.04 -13.34
CA TYR A 16 2.96 9.92 -14.52
C TYR A 16 3.08 9.16 -15.85
N ASP A 17 3.71 7.99 -15.86
CA ASP A 17 4.00 7.14 -17.02
C ASP A 17 3.21 5.82 -17.01
N LEU A 18 2.12 5.73 -16.23
CA LEU A 18 1.36 4.50 -16.04
C LEU A 18 0.94 3.81 -17.35
N GLU A 19 0.52 4.58 -18.35
CA GLU A 19 0.09 4.05 -19.65
C GLU A 19 1.24 3.41 -20.43
N GLU A 20 2.37 4.11 -20.53
CA GLU A 20 3.61 3.60 -21.16
C GLU A 20 4.15 2.37 -20.42
N TYR A 21 4.13 2.40 -19.08
CA TYR A 21 4.61 1.30 -18.24
C TYR A 21 3.77 0.03 -18.41
N LYS A 22 2.44 0.17 -18.50
CA LYS A 22 1.52 -0.97 -18.63
C LYS A 22 1.61 -1.63 -20.00
N ASP A 23 1.77 -0.85 -21.06
CA ASP A 23 1.80 -1.35 -22.43
C ASP A 23 3.15 -1.97 -22.82
N GLU A 24 4.27 -1.51 -22.24
CA GLU A 24 5.61 -1.92 -22.69
C GLU A 24 6.29 -3.02 -21.86
N VAL A 25 6.00 -3.17 -20.55
CA VAL A 25 6.98 -3.82 -19.65
C VAL A 25 6.50 -5.08 -18.93
N ARG A 26 5.29 -5.10 -18.36
CA ARG A 26 4.70 -6.25 -17.60
C ARG A 26 3.32 -5.87 -17.06
N ASP A 27 2.40 -6.83 -17.08
CA ASP A 27 1.16 -6.72 -16.30
C ASP A 27 1.47 -6.73 -14.79
N PHE A 28 0.62 -6.11 -13.99
CA PHE A 28 0.83 -6.06 -12.55
C PHE A 28 0.35 -7.35 -11.87
N TYR A 29 1.13 -7.88 -10.91
CA TYR A 29 0.65 -8.96 -10.03
C TYR A 29 -0.56 -8.56 -9.18
N PHE A 30 -0.79 -7.26 -9.05
CA PHE A 30 -1.82 -6.64 -8.25
C PHE A 30 -2.64 -5.69 -9.11
N ASP A 31 -3.95 -5.74 -8.97
CA ASP A 31 -4.86 -4.85 -9.68
C ASP A 31 -4.73 -3.42 -9.14
N ILE A 32 -4.22 -2.52 -9.97
CA ILE A 32 -4.02 -1.10 -9.62
C ILE A 32 -5.32 -0.40 -9.21
N GLU A 33 -6.49 -0.88 -9.64
CA GLU A 33 -7.79 -0.34 -9.23
C GLU A 33 -8.06 -0.52 -7.73
N LYS A 34 -7.39 -1.49 -7.10
CA LYS A 34 -7.47 -1.80 -5.66
C LYS A 34 -6.47 -1.02 -4.81
N LEU A 35 -5.71 -0.09 -5.38
CA LEU A 35 -4.76 0.70 -4.60
C LEU A 35 -5.49 1.49 -3.48
N PRO A 36 -4.86 1.60 -2.29
CA PRO A 36 -5.45 2.26 -1.13
C PRO A 36 -5.32 3.80 -1.19
N GLY A 37 -5.49 4.39 -2.37
CA GLY A 37 -5.29 5.81 -2.60
C GLY A 37 -5.40 6.20 -4.07
N PRO A 38 -5.50 7.51 -4.38
CA PRO A 38 -5.66 8.00 -5.74
C PRO A 38 -4.38 7.81 -6.55
N ILE A 39 -4.55 7.59 -7.86
CA ILE A 39 -3.48 7.66 -8.84
C ILE A 39 -3.51 9.04 -9.51
N TYR A 40 -2.39 9.75 -9.45
CA TYR A 40 -2.19 11.04 -10.08
C TYR A 40 -1.13 10.95 -11.17
N ARG A 41 -1.30 11.73 -12.23
CA ARG A 41 -0.40 11.75 -13.40
C ARG A 41 0.37 13.05 -13.51
N THR A 42 0.00 14.07 -12.75
CA THR A 42 0.65 15.37 -12.73
C THR A 42 1.05 15.80 -11.32
N GLU A 43 2.09 16.63 -11.23
CA GLU A 43 2.52 17.23 -9.95
C GLU A 43 1.43 18.13 -9.34
N GLU A 44 0.62 18.78 -10.17
CA GLU A 44 -0.47 19.64 -9.71
C GLU A 44 -1.56 18.83 -8.98
N GLU A 45 -1.91 17.65 -9.48
CA GLU A 45 -2.84 16.73 -8.81
C GLU A 45 -2.27 16.25 -7.47
N VAL A 46 -0.98 15.93 -7.41
CA VAL A 46 -0.31 15.55 -6.16
C VAL A 46 -0.36 16.70 -5.15
N TYR A 47 -0.05 17.92 -5.57
CA TYR A 47 -0.14 19.09 -4.70
C TYR A 47 -1.56 19.32 -4.17
N LYS A 48 -2.57 19.21 -5.04
CA LYS A 48 -3.98 19.32 -4.66
C LYS A 48 -4.37 18.24 -3.65
N GLY A 49 -4.00 16.98 -3.90
CA GLY A 49 -4.26 15.87 -2.98
C GLY A 49 -3.54 16.02 -1.64
N LEU A 50 -2.35 16.61 -1.61
CA LEU A 50 -1.63 16.91 -0.36
C LEU A 50 -2.31 18.01 0.46
N VAL A 51 -2.81 19.06 -0.19
CA VAL A 51 -3.54 20.14 0.49
C VAL A 51 -4.90 19.64 1.02
N ASP A 52 -5.52 18.70 0.32
CA ASP A 52 -6.86 18.17 0.61
C ASP A 52 -6.83 16.75 1.22
N ILE A 53 -5.76 16.42 1.94
CA ILE A 53 -5.44 15.04 2.34
C ILE A 53 -6.50 14.39 3.24
N GLU A 54 -7.23 15.17 4.02
CA GLU A 54 -8.31 14.67 4.89
C GLU A 54 -9.49 14.15 4.04
N ASN A 55 -9.92 14.92 3.03
CA ASN A 55 -10.97 14.49 2.12
C ASN A 55 -10.54 13.29 1.28
N VAL A 56 -9.28 13.26 0.83
CA VAL A 56 -8.72 12.07 0.15
C VAL A 56 -8.75 10.85 1.06
N SER A 57 -8.45 11.02 2.35
CA SER A 57 -8.49 9.92 3.32
C SER A 57 -9.90 9.37 3.50
N GLU A 58 -10.90 10.25 3.57
CA GLU A 58 -12.31 9.87 3.64
C GLU A 58 -12.77 9.16 2.35
N GLU A 59 -12.46 9.72 1.19
CA GLU A 59 -12.85 9.16 -0.11
C GLU A 59 -12.27 7.76 -0.34
N TYR A 60 -11.03 7.52 0.09
CA TYR A 60 -10.33 6.24 -0.12
C TYR A 60 -10.38 5.29 1.09
N GLN A 61 -11.12 5.63 2.15
CA GLN A 61 -11.16 4.84 3.38
C GLN A 61 -11.53 3.37 3.12
N GLU A 62 -12.60 3.11 2.35
CA GLU A 62 -13.06 1.73 2.09
C GLU A 62 -12.01 0.91 1.31
N LYS A 63 -11.38 1.53 0.29
CA LYS A 63 -10.30 0.89 -0.47
C LYS A 63 -9.09 0.60 0.43
N TYR A 64 -8.76 1.54 1.32
CA TYR A 64 -7.68 1.37 2.27
C TYR A 64 -7.94 0.21 3.23
N GLU A 65 -9.13 0.14 3.82
CA GLU A 65 -9.51 -0.92 4.75
C GLU A 65 -9.50 -2.29 4.08
N ALA A 66 -10.01 -2.38 2.85
CA ALA A 66 -9.95 -3.61 2.05
C ALA A 66 -8.49 -4.04 1.79
N PHE A 67 -7.64 -3.10 1.39
CA PHE A 67 -6.21 -3.34 1.16
C PHE A 67 -5.49 -3.79 2.44
N ALA A 68 -5.69 -3.08 3.55
CA ALA A 68 -5.05 -3.41 4.82
C ALA A 68 -5.48 -4.79 5.33
N LYS A 69 -6.76 -5.16 5.13
CA LYS A 69 -7.25 -6.49 5.47
C LYS A 69 -6.60 -7.59 4.62
N GLU A 70 -6.34 -7.33 3.34
CA GLU A 70 -5.74 -8.32 2.44
C GLU A 70 -4.23 -8.48 2.68
N PHE A 71 -3.52 -7.38 2.93
CA PHE A 71 -2.05 -7.38 2.90
C PHE A 71 -1.37 -7.08 4.24
N CYS A 72 -2.06 -6.49 5.21
CA CYS A 72 -1.47 -6.07 6.48
C CYS A 72 -1.91 -6.93 7.68
N ASP A 73 -2.77 -7.94 7.48
CA ASP A 73 -3.38 -8.71 8.59
C ASP A 73 -2.42 -9.71 9.26
N ILE A 74 -1.28 -10.02 8.65
CA ILE A 74 -0.30 -11.00 9.16
C ILE A 74 0.73 -10.35 10.10
N ASP A 75 0.95 -9.05 9.98
CA ASP A 75 1.99 -8.34 10.73
C ASP A 75 1.54 -8.03 12.17
N ASP A 76 1.85 -8.95 13.08
CA ASP A 76 1.60 -8.83 14.52
C ASP A 76 2.78 -8.23 15.30
N GLY A 77 3.81 -7.74 14.60
CA GLY A 77 5.04 -7.18 15.19
C GLY A 77 6.00 -8.21 15.80
N ASN A 78 5.73 -9.52 15.68
CA ASN A 78 6.53 -10.59 16.29
C ASN A 78 7.31 -11.46 15.29
N ALA A 79 7.40 -11.04 14.02
CA ALA A 79 8.08 -11.82 12.98
C ALA A 79 9.54 -12.18 13.33
N SER A 80 10.34 -11.21 13.80
CA SER A 80 11.73 -11.46 14.21
C SER A 80 11.83 -12.37 15.44
N LYS A 81 10.91 -12.23 16.39
CA LYS A 81 10.84 -13.11 17.57
C LYS A 81 10.58 -14.56 17.14
N ARG A 82 9.56 -14.80 16.30
CA ARG A 82 9.26 -16.13 15.74
C ARG A 82 10.48 -16.74 15.04
N PHE A 83 11.16 -15.95 14.22
CA PHE A 83 12.37 -16.42 13.54
C PHE A 83 13.47 -16.87 14.52
N VAL A 84 13.77 -16.05 15.54
CA VAL A 84 14.77 -16.39 16.56
C VAL A 84 14.37 -17.63 17.35
N ASP A 85 13.10 -17.76 17.70
CA ASP A 85 12.60 -18.92 18.44
C ASP A 85 12.72 -20.23 17.62
N VAL A 86 12.41 -20.19 16.32
CA VAL A 86 12.59 -21.35 15.42
C VAL A 86 14.07 -21.72 15.27
N VAL A 87 14.94 -20.75 14.98
CA VAL A 87 16.35 -21.02 14.66
C VAL A 87 17.18 -21.41 15.87
N PHE A 88 16.96 -20.78 17.02
CA PHE A 88 17.83 -20.92 18.19
C PHE A 88 17.19 -21.69 19.36
N LYS A 89 15.86 -21.83 19.39
CA LYS A 89 15.15 -22.51 20.48
C LYS A 89 14.45 -23.81 20.05
N ASN A 90 14.52 -24.17 18.76
CA ASN A 90 13.82 -25.33 18.18
C ASN A 90 12.31 -25.33 18.49
N GLU A 91 11.69 -24.15 18.65
CA GLU A 91 10.24 -24.03 18.73
C GLU A 91 9.64 -24.27 17.33
N GLN A 92 8.53 -25.00 17.24
CA GLN A 92 7.86 -25.21 15.95
C GLN A 92 7.24 -23.90 15.46
N ALA A 93 7.35 -23.67 14.15
CA ALA A 93 6.77 -22.52 13.46
C ALA A 93 5.24 -22.57 13.43
#